data_AF-A0A5J5F4C7-F1
#
_entry.id   AF-A0A5J5F4C7-F1
#
_cell.length_a   1.000
_cell.length_b   1.000
_cell.length_c   1.000
_cell.angle_alpha   90.00
_cell.angle_beta   90.00
_cell.angle_gamma   90.00
#
_symmetry.space_group_name_H-M   'P 1'
#
loop_
_entity.id
_entity.type
_entity.pdbx_description
1 polymer ?
#
loop_
_entity_poly.entity_id
_entity_poly.type
_entity_poly.pdbx_seq_one_letter_code
_entity_poly.pdbx_strand_id
1 'polypeptide(L)'
;VEEHSRIKDTLLAEMSKHQKSVFDKGNQLKRKYQELHSEWNQKCYDLDSQSRHKKKGTSEPADSGVSPALTVTPAPETGTRRRGGNVPVGDVVRSEAEMEQVMRDLAEQDAEKNAQAKLDGPKEAEVPDMILDDKEKLLFRDTNCLLRTGEEILQAYRYVIPADDFTEEEQAKFCELYIQFPKQWHKIAAGMEVRDTKAVIQHYYMTKKTANYKDLLNKSKRTRKRRGRAAAPAKTRQSALLADL
;
A
#
# COMPACT_ATOMS: atom_id res chain seq x y z
N VAL A 1 -35.91 -39.58 -34.30
CA VAL A 1 -36.37 -39.02 -33.00
C VAL A 1 -35.94 -39.90 -31.82
N GLU A 2 -36.10 -41.24 -31.91
CA GLU A 2 -35.68 -42.15 -30.83
C GLU A 2 -34.17 -42.15 -30.55
N GLU A 3 -33.32 -42.06 -31.57
CA GLU A 3 -31.85 -42.04 -31.38
C GLU A 3 -31.37 -40.82 -30.57
N HIS A 4 -31.97 -39.65 -30.80
CA HIS A 4 -31.69 -38.44 -30.03
C HIS A 4 -32.13 -38.56 -28.56
N SER A 5 -33.21 -39.30 -28.29
CA SER A 5 -33.67 -39.54 -26.91
C SER A 5 -32.68 -40.41 -26.13
N ARG A 6 -32.13 -41.46 -26.75
CA ARG A 6 -31.15 -42.34 -26.13
C ARG A 6 -29.83 -41.63 -25.83
N ILE A 7 -29.37 -40.75 -26.72
CA ILE A 7 -28.16 -39.93 -26.51
C ILE A 7 -28.37 -38.92 -25.37
N LYS A 8 -29.58 -38.35 -25.26
CA LYS A 8 -29.91 -37.42 -24.18
C LYS A 8 -29.85 -38.11 -22.82
N ASP A 9 -30.42 -39.30 -22.70
CA ASP A 9 -30.46 -40.04 -21.44
C ASP A 9 -29.06 -40.49 -21.00
N THR A 10 -28.22 -40.94 -21.92
CA THR A 10 -26.82 -41.30 -21.62
C THR A 10 -25.99 -40.09 -21.21
N LEU A 11 -26.15 -38.95 -21.88
CA LEU A 11 -25.49 -37.70 -21.50
C LEU A 11 -25.88 -37.25 -20.09
N LEU A 12 -27.19 -37.25 -19.79
CA LEU A 12 -27.69 -36.87 -18.46
C LEU A 12 -27.17 -37.81 -17.37
N ALA A 13 -27.11 -39.11 -17.63
CA ALA A 13 -26.56 -40.09 -16.71
C ALA A 13 -25.07 -39.84 -16.41
N GLU A 14 -24.27 -39.57 -17.45
CA GLU A 14 -22.84 -39.26 -17.29
C GLU A 14 -22.61 -37.91 -16.59
N MET A 15 -23.42 -36.88 -16.88
CA MET A 15 -23.36 -35.60 -16.16
C MET A 15 -23.71 -35.76 -14.68
N SER A 16 -24.75 -36.53 -14.37
CA SER A 16 -25.16 -36.79 -12.98
C SER A 16 -24.10 -37.57 -12.21
N LYS A 17 -23.53 -38.62 -12.83
CA LYS A 17 -22.41 -39.39 -12.27
C LYS A 17 -21.19 -38.51 -12.03
N HIS A 18 -20.89 -37.61 -12.96
CA HIS A 18 -19.79 -36.67 -12.84
C HIS A 18 -20.00 -35.69 -11.68
N GLN A 19 -21.16 -35.03 -11.60
CA GLN A 19 -21.52 -34.14 -10.49
C GLN A 19 -21.44 -34.84 -9.14
N LYS A 20 -21.92 -36.09 -9.06
CA LYS A 20 -21.82 -36.91 -7.85
C LYS A 20 -20.36 -37.17 -7.46
N SER A 21 -19.50 -37.54 -8.41
CA SER A 21 -18.08 -37.77 -8.14
C SER A 21 -17.37 -36.51 -7.63
N VAL A 22 -17.68 -35.33 -8.18
CA VAL A 22 -17.13 -34.05 -7.72
C VAL A 22 -17.60 -33.73 -6.31
N PHE A 23 -18.90 -33.93 -6.04
CA PHE A 23 -19.49 -33.74 -4.72
C PHE A 23 -18.88 -34.67 -3.66
N ASP A 24 -18.73 -35.96 -3.97
CA ASP A 24 -18.15 -36.96 -3.08
C ASP A 24 -16.68 -36.63 -2.76
N LYS A 25 -15.90 -36.20 -3.76
CA LYS A 25 -14.52 -35.73 -3.57
C LYS A 25 -14.46 -34.49 -2.67
N GLY A 26 -15.35 -33.52 -2.88
CA GLY A 26 -15.47 -32.34 -2.02
C GLY A 26 -15.77 -32.71 -0.56
N ASN A 27 -16.69 -33.65 -0.33
CA ASN A 27 -17.00 -34.14 1.02
C ASN A 27 -15.85 -34.90 1.66
N GLN A 28 -15.13 -35.72 0.89
CA GLN A 28 -13.93 -36.41 1.36
C GLN A 28 -12.85 -35.42 1.80
N LEU A 29 -12.64 -34.35 1.03
CA LEU A 29 -11.68 -33.30 1.35
C LEU A 29 -12.08 -32.52 2.61
N LYS A 30 -13.37 -32.22 2.80
CA LYS A 30 -13.88 -31.60 4.04
C LYS A 30 -13.61 -32.47 5.28
N ARG A 31 -13.83 -33.78 5.18
CA ARG A 31 -13.54 -34.71 6.30
C ARG A 31 -12.05 -34.75 6.62
N LYS A 32 -11.20 -34.91 5.60
CA LYS A 32 -9.74 -34.85 5.77
C LYS A 32 -9.27 -33.53 6.37
N TYR A 33 -9.86 -32.42 5.95
CA TYR A 33 -9.58 -31.11 6.55
C TYR A 33 -9.95 -31.10 8.02
N GLN A 34 -11.13 -31.57 8.42
CA GLN A 34 -11.52 -31.60 9.84
C GLN A 34 -10.57 -32.44 10.69
N GLU A 35 -10.15 -33.60 10.20
CA GLU A 35 -9.17 -34.47 10.86
C GLU A 35 -7.83 -33.73 11.06
N LEU A 36 -7.25 -33.22 9.98
CA LEU A 36 -5.94 -32.55 9.99
C LEU A 36 -5.97 -31.19 10.70
N HIS A 37 -7.08 -30.46 10.64
CA HIS A 37 -7.24 -29.15 11.24
C HIS A 37 -7.15 -29.23 12.77
N SER A 38 -7.65 -30.30 13.37
CA SER A 38 -7.56 -30.50 14.82
C SER A 38 -6.09 -30.59 15.29
N GLU A 39 -5.29 -31.41 14.61
CA GLU A 39 -3.86 -31.57 14.90
C GLU A 39 -3.05 -30.30 14.61
N TRP A 40 -3.36 -29.63 13.49
CA TRP A 40 -2.71 -28.39 13.12
C TRP A 40 -2.99 -27.28 14.15
N ASN A 41 -4.25 -27.12 14.57
CA ASN A 41 -4.63 -26.11 15.54
C ASN A 41 -3.97 -26.34 16.90
N GLN A 42 -3.85 -27.61 17.33
CA GLN A 42 -3.11 -27.94 18.55
C GLN A 42 -1.63 -27.57 18.44
N LYS A 43 -0.97 -27.87 17.31
CA LYS A 43 0.42 -27.48 17.07
C LYS A 43 0.61 -25.97 17.08
N CYS A 44 -0.32 -25.22 16.48
CA CYS A 44 -0.32 -23.76 16.53
C CYS A 44 -0.42 -23.23 17.96
N TYR A 45 -1.35 -23.79 18.76
CA TYR A 45 -1.49 -23.44 20.17
C TYR A 45 -0.21 -23.72 20.97
N ASP A 46 0.42 -24.89 20.76
CA ASP A 46 1.65 -25.27 21.44
C ASP A 46 2.82 -24.33 21.09
N LEU A 47 2.95 -23.94 19.82
CA LEU A 47 3.96 -22.98 19.36
C LEU A 47 3.73 -21.58 19.94
N ASP A 48 2.48 -21.11 19.95
CA ASP A 48 2.12 -19.82 20.54
C ASP A 48 2.36 -19.81 22.06
N SER A 49 2.04 -20.92 22.74
CA SER A 49 2.33 -21.11 24.15
C SER A 49 3.84 -21.05 24.42
N GLN A 50 4.65 -21.77 23.66
CA GLN A 50 6.12 -21.74 23.79
C GLN A 50 6.70 -20.33 23.56
N SER A 51 6.17 -19.59 22.58
CA SER A 51 6.54 -18.20 22.33
C SER A 51 6.23 -17.29 23.53
N ARG A 52 5.04 -17.43 24.13
CA ARG A 52 4.66 -16.68 25.35
C ARG A 52 5.54 -17.02 26.54
N HIS A 53 5.84 -18.30 26.75
CA HIS A 53 6.73 -18.73 27.84
C HIS A 53 8.16 -18.21 27.64
N LYS A 54 8.68 -18.21 26.41
CA LYS A 54 9.99 -17.63 26.10
C LYS A 54 10.02 -16.11 26.33
N LYS A 55 8.96 -15.39 25.94
CA LYS A 55 8.84 -13.94 26.19
C LYS A 55 8.76 -13.61 27.69
N LYS A 56 8.11 -14.46 28.49
CA LYS A 56 8.00 -14.32 29.95
C LYS A 56 9.24 -14.78 30.72
N GLY A 57 10.05 -15.69 30.15
CA GLY A 57 11.32 -16.12 30.73
C GLY A 57 12.51 -15.19 30.47
N THR A 58 12.39 -14.29 29.48
CA THR A 58 13.42 -13.27 29.14
C THR A 58 13.10 -11.88 29.71
N SER A 59 11.98 -11.70 30.41
CA SER A 59 11.80 -10.52 31.26
C SER A 59 12.61 -10.72 32.55
N GLU A 60 13.92 -10.44 32.48
CA GLU A 60 14.71 -10.14 33.67
C GLU A 60 14.04 -8.99 34.44
N PRO A 61 14.06 -9.03 35.79
CA PRO A 61 13.64 -7.88 36.57
C PRO A 61 14.58 -6.72 36.23
N ALA A 62 14.02 -5.52 36.10
CA ALA A 62 14.81 -4.31 35.97
C ALA A 62 15.72 -4.16 37.20
N ASP A 63 16.96 -4.60 37.09
CA ASP A 63 18.02 -4.30 38.04
C ASP A 63 19.10 -3.46 37.34
N SER A 64 19.08 -2.19 37.72
CA SER A 64 20.24 -1.35 38.00
C SER A 64 21.60 -1.77 37.41
N GLY A 65 22.03 -1.03 36.38
CA GLY A 65 23.40 -0.55 36.35
C GLY A 65 24.41 -1.27 35.44
N VAL A 66 25.25 -0.41 34.85
CA VAL A 66 26.54 -0.66 34.19
C VAL A 66 26.56 -1.52 32.92
N SER A 67 26.45 -0.83 31.78
CA SER A 67 26.93 -1.29 30.47
C SER A 67 28.46 -1.44 30.47
N PRO A 68 29.05 -2.54 29.95
CA PRO A 68 30.46 -2.57 29.61
C PRO A 68 30.67 -2.10 28.16
N ALA A 69 31.75 -1.33 28.00
CA ALA A 69 32.16 -0.65 26.79
C ALA A 69 32.34 -1.58 25.58
N LEU A 70 31.86 -1.13 24.41
CA LEU A 70 32.28 -1.66 23.11
C LEU A 70 33.08 -0.62 22.33
N THR A 71 34.14 -1.16 21.75
CA THR A 71 35.30 -0.55 21.12
C THR A 71 34.97 0.25 19.85
N VAL A 72 35.75 1.30 19.67
CA VAL A 72 35.75 2.35 18.65
C VAL A 72 35.92 1.83 17.21
N THR A 73 35.11 2.37 16.28
CA THR A 73 35.52 2.62 14.87
C THR A 73 35.15 4.07 14.49
N PRO A 74 36.03 4.85 13.82
CA PRO A 74 35.79 6.28 13.56
C PRO A 74 35.38 6.56 12.10
N ALA A 75 34.31 7.32 11.88
CA ALA A 75 34.03 8.05 10.62
C ALA A 75 32.87 9.06 10.84
N PRO A 76 32.75 10.14 10.03
CA PRO A 76 33.36 11.42 10.29
C PRO A 76 32.37 12.49 10.74
N GLU A 77 32.96 13.59 11.19
CA GLU A 77 32.39 14.67 11.95
C GLU A 77 31.36 15.49 11.16
N THR A 78 30.14 15.59 11.71
CA THR A 78 29.27 16.75 11.49
C THR A 78 28.73 17.19 12.84
N GLY A 79 29.36 18.23 13.38
CA GLY A 79 28.99 18.81 14.65
C GLY A 79 27.59 19.40 14.61
N THR A 80 26.74 19.03 15.58
CA THR A 80 25.66 19.91 16.03
C THR A 80 25.47 19.73 17.54
N ARG A 81 26.16 20.61 18.26
CA ARG A 81 25.83 21.21 19.57
C ARG A 81 24.63 20.57 20.31
N ARG A 82 24.95 19.84 21.39
CA ARG A 82 24.04 19.63 22.53
C ARG A 82 23.81 20.99 23.22
N ARG A 83 22.58 21.49 23.19
CA ARG A 83 21.99 22.40 24.20
C ARG A 83 20.49 22.50 23.97
N GLY A 84 19.72 22.22 25.01
CA GLY A 84 18.27 22.41 25.03
C GLY A 84 17.54 21.09 25.24
N GLY A 85 17.17 20.83 26.50
CA GLY A 85 16.35 19.69 26.86
C GLY A 85 15.03 19.72 26.11
N ASN A 86 14.76 18.63 25.41
CA ASN A 86 13.45 18.07 25.12
C ASN A 86 13.69 16.58 24.97
N VAL A 87 13.98 15.92 26.10
CA VAL A 87 13.56 14.51 26.23
C VAL A 87 12.03 14.58 26.15
N PRO A 88 11.37 13.84 25.24
CA PRO A 88 9.92 13.90 25.15
C PRO A 88 9.34 13.56 26.54
N VAL A 89 8.59 14.50 27.10
CA VAL A 89 7.92 14.41 28.41
C VAL A 89 6.72 13.46 28.32
N GLY A 90 6.91 12.30 27.71
CA GLY A 90 5.85 11.31 27.45
C GLY A 90 6.18 9.91 27.93
N ASP A 91 7.36 9.69 28.51
CA ASP A 91 7.85 8.37 28.93
C ASP A 91 8.17 8.31 30.43
N VAL A 92 7.44 9.09 31.24
CA VAL A 92 7.52 9.05 32.70
C VAL A 92 6.11 9.01 33.26
N VAL A 93 5.72 7.84 33.76
CA VAL A 93 4.45 7.61 34.44
C VAL A 93 4.50 8.28 35.83
N ARG A 94 3.61 9.23 36.10
CA ARG A 94 3.60 10.04 37.32
C ARG A 94 2.65 9.54 38.40
N SER A 95 1.75 8.61 38.08
CA SER A 95 0.80 8.00 39.03
C SER A 95 0.43 6.57 38.68
N GLU A 96 -0.06 5.79 39.66
CA GLU A 96 -0.57 4.43 39.45
C GLU A 96 -1.75 4.39 38.46
N ALA A 97 -2.63 5.40 38.50
CA ALA A 97 -3.73 5.53 37.55
C ALA A 97 -3.25 5.77 36.11
N GLU A 98 -2.17 6.54 35.92
CA GLU A 98 -1.55 6.76 34.62
C GLU A 98 -0.85 5.48 34.13
N MET A 99 -0.29 4.66 35.03
CA MET A 99 0.26 3.34 34.70
C MET A 99 -0.82 2.41 34.16
N GLU A 100 -1.96 2.35 34.83
CA GLU A 100 -3.09 1.53 34.38
C GLU A 100 -3.63 1.98 33.02
N GLN A 101 -3.70 3.30 32.80
CA GLN A 101 -4.12 3.84 31.52
C GLN A 101 -3.16 3.44 30.39
N VAL A 102 -1.85 3.60 30.60
CA VAL A 102 -0.83 3.18 29.62
C VAL A 102 -0.90 1.68 29.34
N MET A 103 -1.14 0.84 30.36
CA MET A 103 -1.32 -0.61 30.17
C MET A 103 -2.58 -0.94 29.35
N ARG A 104 -3.69 -0.24 29.59
CA ARG A 104 -4.93 -0.41 28.80
C ARG A 104 -4.73 0.03 27.35
N ASP A 105 -4.13 1.19 27.13
CA ASP A 105 -3.85 1.73 25.80
C ASP A 105 -2.89 0.82 25.01
N LEU A 106 -1.87 0.26 25.66
CA LEU A 106 -0.96 -0.74 25.07
C LEU A 106 -1.70 -2.04 24.71
N ALA A 107 -2.56 -2.53 25.60
CA ALA A 107 -3.34 -3.74 25.36
C ALA A 107 -4.34 -3.55 24.21
N GLU A 108 -4.97 -2.38 24.12
CA GLU A 108 -5.87 -1.99 23.04
C GLU A 108 -5.12 -1.87 21.71
N GLN A 109 -3.95 -1.20 21.69
CA GLN A 109 -3.11 -1.13 20.49
C GLN A 109 -2.62 -2.50 20.02
N ASP A 110 -2.25 -3.40 20.94
CA ASP A 110 -1.86 -4.76 20.59
C ASP A 110 -3.05 -5.58 20.07
N ALA A 111 -4.25 -5.37 20.63
CA ALA A 111 -5.48 -5.99 20.12
C ALA A 111 -5.83 -5.46 18.72
N GLU A 112 -5.71 -4.16 18.48
CA GLU A 112 -5.92 -3.53 17.17
C GLU A 112 -4.90 -4.02 16.13
N LYS A 113 -3.61 -4.08 16.47
CA LYS A 113 -2.56 -4.61 15.57
C LYS A 113 -2.78 -6.08 15.26
N ASN A 114 -3.18 -6.88 16.25
CA ASN A 114 -3.50 -8.29 16.02
C ASN A 114 -4.77 -8.46 15.21
N ALA A 115 -5.78 -7.61 15.39
CA ALA A 115 -6.99 -7.60 14.56
C ALA A 115 -6.65 -7.21 13.12
N GLN A 116 -5.83 -6.17 12.93
CA GLN A 116 -5.36 -5.74 11.61
C GLN A 116 -4.46 -6.77 10.93
N ALA A 117 -3.68 -7.55 11.68
CA ALA A 117 -2.88 -8.66 11.16
C ALA A 117 -3.70 -9.91 10.84
N LYS A 118 -4.92 -10.04 11.39
CA LYS A 118 -5.85 -11.16 11.13
C LYS A 118 -6.88 -10.87 10.05
N LEU A 119 -6.96 -9.62 9.58
CA LEU A 119 -7.77 -9.26 8.43
C LEU A 119 -6.89 -9.44 7.20
N ASP A 120 -7.27 -10.38 6.33
CA ASP A 120 -6.68 -10.66 5.01
C ASP A 120 -6.15 -9.38 4.38
N GLY A 121 -4.85 -9.11 4.56
CA GLY A 121 -4.29 -7.82 4.21
C GLY A 121 -4.31 -7.66 2.69
N PRO A 122 -4.37 -6.43 2.14
CA PRO A 122 -4.27 -6.19 0.69
C PRO A 122 -2.91 -6.62 0.08
N LYS A 123 -2.01 -7.19 0.89
CA LYS A 123 -0.70 -7.71 0.51
C LYS A 123 -0.66 -9.24 0.44
N GLU A 124 -1.72 -9.92 0.88
CA GLU A 124 -1.81 -11.37 0.82
C GLU A 124 -2.32 -11.80 -0.55
N ALA A 125 -1.78 -12.91 -1.05
CA ALA A 125 -2.22 -13.45 -2.33
C ALA A 125 -3.60 -14.08 -2.14
N GLU A 126 -4.55 -13.71 -3.00
CA GLU A 126 -5.83 -14.41 -3.09
C GLU A 126 -5.57 -15.86 -3.48
N VAL A 127 -5.91 -16.79 -2.59
CA VAL A 127 -5.75 -18.22 -2.82
C VAL A 127 -6.89 -18.68 -3.72
N PRO A 128 -6.63 -19.17 -4.95
CA PRO A 128 -7.71 -19.62 -5.83
C PRO A 128 -8.45 -20.83 -5.28
N ASP A 129 -9.72 -20.96 -5.68
CA ASP A 129 -10.53 -22.13 -5.35
C ASP A 129 -9.88 -23.44 -5.83
N MET A 130 -9.93 -24.45 -4.97
CA MET A 130 -9.39 -25.77 -5.28
C MET A 130 -10.21 -26.44 -6.39
N ILE A 131 -9.54 -26.80 -7.47
CA ILE A 131 -10.13 -27.56 -8.59
C ILE A 131 -10.49 -28.98 -8.11
N LEU A 132 -11.79 -29.24 -7.99
CA LEU A 132 -12.31 -30.55 -7.57
C LEU A 132 -12.37 -31.54 -8.73
N ASP A 133 -12.76 -31.09 -9.92
CA ASP A 133 -12.81 -31.94 -11.11
C ASP A 133 -11.42 -32.10 -11.73
N ASP A 134 -10.96 -33.34 -11.90
CA ASP A 134 -9.67 -33.58 -12.56
C ASP A 134 -9.72 -33.28 -14.06
N LYS A 135 -10.91 -33.23 -14.70
CA LYS A 135 -11.03 -32.80 -16.10
C LYS A 135 -10.76 -31.31 -16.28
N GLU A 136 -11.11 -30.48 -15.29
CA GLU A 136 -10.79 -29.05 -15.32
C GLU A 136 -9.27 -28.81 -15.29
N LYS A 137 -8.49 -29.72 -14.69
CA LYS A 137 -7.02 -29.66 -14.73
C LYS A 137 -6.43 -29.97 -16.11
N LEU A 138 -7.20 -30.67 -16.94
CA LEU A 138 -6.80 -31.05 -18.30
C LEU A 138 -7.22 -30.02 -19.35
N LEU A 139 -7.88 -28.92 -18.94
CA LEU A 139 -8.17 -27.81 -19.83
C LEU A 139 -6.86 -27.12 -20.22
N PHE A 140 -6.42 -27.35 -21.45
CA PHE A 140 -5.31 -26.62 -22.02
C PHE A 140 -5.66 -25.12 -22.07
N ARG A 141 -4.96 -24.34 -21.25
CA ARG A 141 -4.95 -22.88 -21.37
C ARG A 141 -3.69 -22.50 -22.10
N ASP A 142 -3.84 -21.89 -23.27
CA ASP A 142 -2.69 -21.41 -23.99
C ASP A 142 -2.10 -20.19 -23.27
N THR A 143 -0.98 -20.40 -22.59
CA THR A 143 -0.22 -19.33 -21.91
C THR A 143 1.02 -18.94 -22.70
N ASN A 144 1.22 -19.47 -23.91
CA ASN A 144 2.44 -19.25 -24.68
C ASN A 144 2.65 -17.77 -25.09
N CYS A 145 1.62 -16.92 -24.94
CA CYS A 145 1.61 -15.52 -25.33
C CYS A 145 2.25 -15.32 -26.72
N LEU A 146 1.99 -16.24 -27.65
CA LEU A 146 2.68 -16.28 -28.93
C LEU A 146 2.28 -15.07 -29.79
N LEU A 147 3.21 -14.14 -29.95
CA LEU A 147 3.08 -12.99 -30.84
C LEU A 147 3.61 -13.41 -32.22
N ARG A 148 2.76 -13.39 -33.24
CA ARG A 148 3.08 -13.89 -34.58
C ARG A 148 3.52 -12.77 -35.52
N THR A 149 2.98 -11.56 -35.33
CA THR A 149 3.26 -10.43 -36.19
C THR A 149 4.19 -9.41 -35.51
N GLY A 150 4.96 -8.69 -36.31
CA GLY A 150 5.80 -7.60 -35.80
C GLY A 150 4.97 -6.52 -35.08
N GLU A 151 3.77 -6.25 -35.57
CA GLU A 151 2.84 -5.28 -34.97
C GLU A 151 2.34 -5.75 -33.59
N GLU A 152 1.96 -7.04 -33.45
CA GLU A 152 1.60 -7.63 -32.16
C GLU A 152 2.75 -7.54 -31.15
N ILE A 153 3.99 -7.78 -31.58
CA ILE A 153 5.18 -7.63 -30.75
C ILE A 153 5.31 -6.18 -30.28
N LEU A 154 5.27 -5.22 -31.19
CA LEU A 154 5.39 -3.81 -30.86
C LEU A 154 4.25 -3.33 -29.93
N GLN A 155 3.04 -3.86 -30.08
CA GLN A 155 1.90 -3.52 -29.23
C GLN A 155 2.00 -4.18 -27.84
N ALA A 156 2.35 -5.47 -27.77
CA ALA A 156 2.50 -6.20 -26.51
C ALA A 156 3.59 -5.59 -25.62
N TYR A 157 4.72 -5.22 -26.22
CA TYR A 157 5.81 -4.53 -25.52
C TYR A 157 5.59 -3.02 -25.40
N ARG A 158 4.45 -2.50 -25.87
CA ARG A 158 4.09 -1.06 -25.83
C ARG A 158 5.17 -0.15 -26.43
N TYR A 159 5.84 -0.61 -27.48
CA TYR A 159 6.81 0.16 -28.25
C TYR A 159 6.13 1.24 -29.10
N VAL A 160 4.91 0.99 -29.56
CA VAL A 160 4.10 2.01 -30.22
C VAL A 160 3.58 2.97 -29.17
N ILE A 161 4.09 4.21 -29.18
CA ILE A 161 3.59 5.29 -28.33
C ILE A 161 2.23 5.71 -28.92
N PRO A 162 1.11 5.58 -28.17
CA PRO A 162 -0.18 6.07 -28.63
C PRO A 162 -0.11 7.57 -28.96
N ALA A 163 -0.89 8.00 -29.96
CA ALA A 163 -0.99 9.41 -30.31
C ALA A 163 -1.45 10.24 -29.10
N ASP A 164 -1.04 11.51 -29.07
CA ASP A 164 -1.47 12.44 -28.03
C ASP A 164 -2.88 12.94 -28.38
N ASP A 165 -3.89 12.36 -27.73
CA ASP A 165 -5.30 12.73 -27.95
C ASP A 165 -5.74 13.94 -27.11
N PHE A 166 -4.81 14.69 -26.51
CA PHE A 166 -5.13 15.86 -25.70
C PHE A 166 -5.51 17.05 -26.57
N THR A 167 -6.66 17.65 -26.26
CA THR A 167 -7.07 18.93 -26.83
C THR A 167 -6.27 20.10 -26.22
N GLU A 168 -6.23 21.23 -26.92
CA GLU A 168 -5.55 22.44 -26.41
C GLU A 168 -6.15 22.92 -25.07
N GLU A 169 -7.47 22.78 -24.89
CA GLU A 169 -8.17 23.11 -23.65
C GLU A 169 -7.75 22.19 -22.49
N GLU A 170 -7.65 20.88 -22.74
CA GLU A 170 -7.16 19.91 -21.75
C GLU A 170 -5.70 20.16 -21.40
N GLN A 171 -4.88 20.56 -22.37
CA GLN A 171 -3.48 20.90 -22.14
C GLN A 171 -3.33 22.16 -21.27
N ALA A 172 -4.18 23.17 -21.46
CA ALA A 172 -4.20 24.35 -20.60
C ALA A 172 -4.58 23.97 -19.14
N LYS A 173 -5.61 23.14 -18.98
CA LYS A 173 -6.02 22.61 -17.66
C LYS A 173 -4.91 21.76 -17.01
N PHE A 174 -4.25 20.90 -17.78
CA PHE A 174 -3.12 20.09 -17.32
C PHE A 174 -1.98 20.99 -16.81
N CYS A 175 -1.63 22.04 -17.55
CA CYS A 175 -0.59 23.00 -17.15
C CYS A 175 -0.93 23.71 -15.84
N GLU A 176 -2.18 24.14 -15.66
CA GLU A 176 -2.65 24.77 -14.43
C GLU A 176 -2.55 23.82 -13.23
N LEU A 177 -3.09 22.60 -13.38
CA LEU A 177 -3.05 21.57 -12.34
C LEU A 177 -1.62 21.13 -12.03
N TYR A 178 -0.74 21.06 -13.02
CA TYR A 178 0.68 20.71 -12.83
C TYR A 178 1.43 21.77 -12.02
N ILE A 179 1.11 23.06 -12.20
CA ILE A 179 1.68 24.14 -11.38
C ILE A 179 1.25 24.01 -9.92
N GLN A 180 0.01 23.61 -9.68
CA GLN A 180 -0.53 23.41 -8.32
C GLN A 180 0.03 22.14 -7.66
N PHE A 181 0.07 21.04 -8.40
CA PHE A 181 0.43 19.71 -7.91
C PHE A 181 1.53 19.05 -8.76
N PRO A 182 2.78 19.56 -8.70
CA PRO A 182 3.85 19.09 -9.57
C PRO A 182 4.12 17.59 -9.33
N LYS A 183 3.99 16.81 -10.41
CA LYS A 183 4.20 15.35 -10.43
C LYS A 183 3.27 14.53 -9.51
N GLN A 184 2.17 15.10 -9.03
CA GLN A 184 1.13 14.34 -8.31
C GLN A 184 0.05 13.89 -9.30
N TRP A 185 0.38 12.91 -10.13
CA TRP A 185 -0.42 12.51 -11.30
C TRP A 185 -1.87 12.16 -10.96
N HIS A 186 -2.10 11.45 -9.85
CA HIS A 186 -3.45 11.09 -9.39
C HIS A 186 -4.33 12.31 -9.10
N LYS A 187 -3.74 13.41 -8.57
CA LYS A 187 -4.49 14.64 -8.29
C LYS A 187 -4.75 15.45 -9.56
N ILE A 188 -3.79 15.44 -10.48
CA ILE A 188 -3.96 16.07 -11.80
C ILE A 188 -5.07 15.34 -12.56
N ALA A 189 -5.06 14.01 -12.58
CA ALA A 189 -6.10 13.19 -13.18
C ALA A 189 -7.46 13.41 -12.51
N ALA A 190 -7.52 13.48 -11.17
CA ALA A 190 -8.77 13.80 -10.48
C ALA A 190 -9.34 15.20 -10.82
N GLY A 191 -8.47 16.15 -11.19
CA GLY A 191 -8.89 17.47 -11.70
C GLY A 191 -9.26 17.47 -13.18
N MET A 192 -9.10 16.33 -13.88
CA MET A 192 -9.44 16.14 -15.29
C MET A 192 -10.54 15.07 -15.40
N GLU A 193 -11.79 15.50 -15.59
CA GLU A 193 -12.98 14.62 -15.53
C GLU A 193 -12.97 13.46 -16.55
N VAL A 194 -12.23 13.59 -17.65
CA VAL A 194 -12.27 12.63 -18.78
C VAL A 194 -11.04 11.72 -18.83
N ARG A 195 -9.94 12.02 -18.11
CA ARG A 195 -8.63 11.40 -18.36
C ARG A 195 -8.11 10.59 -17.18
N ASP A 196 -7.66 9.38 -17.47
CA ASP A 196 -7.01 8.49 -16.50
C ASP A 196 -5.59 8.96 -16.14
N THR A 197 -5.11 8.54 -14.97
CA THR A 197 -3.76 8.82 -14.46
C THR A 197 -2.68 8.39 -15.46
N LYS A 198 -2.87 7.25 -16.13
CA LYS A 198 -1.94 6.78 -17.17
C LYS A 198 -1.86 7.76 -18.35
N ALA A 199 -3.00 8.28 -18.80
CA ALA A 199 -3.06 9.23 -19.92
C ALA A 199 -2.37 10.55 -19.56
N VAL A 200 -2.59 11.05 -18.35
CA VAL A 200 -1.94 12.27 -17.82
C VAL A 200 -0.41 12.13 -17.76
N ILE A 201 0.08 10.97 -17.31
CA ILE A 201 1.53 10.67 -17.29
C ILE A 201 2.08 10.64 -18.73
N GLN A 202 1.41 9.91 -19.61
CA GLN A 202 1.84 9.79 -21.00
C GLN A 202 1.93 11.16 -21.69
N HIS A 203 0.87 11.97 -21.55
CA HIS A 203 0.81 13.32 -22.08
C HIS A 203 1.99 14.18 -21.61
N TYR A 204 2.33 14.14 -20.31
CA TYR A 204 3.50 14.83 -19.78
C TYR A 204 4.80 14.41 -20.49
N TYR A 205 5.03 13.11 -20.75
CA TYR A 205 6.28 12.67 -21.39
C TYR A 205 6.35 13.05 -22.87
N MET A 206 5.22 13.16 -23.55
CA MET A 206 5.13 13.61 -24.94
C MET A 206 5.40 15.12 -25.05
N THR A 207 4.85 15.91 -24.12
CA THR A 207 4.88 17.38 -24.18
C THR A 207 5.95 18.04 -23.30
N LYS A 208 6.64 17.32 -22.41
CA LYS A 208 7.63 17.93 -21.47
C LYS A 208 8.78 18.68 -22.15
N LYS A 209 9.11 18.30 -23.39
CA LYS A 209 10.15 18.97 -24.19
C LYS A 209 9.62 20.20 -24.93
N THR A 210 8.35 20.19 -25.32
CA THR A 210 7.72 21.28 -26.09
C THR A 210 7.17 22.38 -25.17
N ALA A 211 6.50 22.02 -24.08
CA ALA A 211 5.81 22.94 -23.17
C ALA A 211 6.70 23.53 -22.06
N ASN A 212 7.92 23.01 -21.86
CA ASN A 212 8.88 23.50 -20.86
C ASN A 212 8.28 23.72 -19.45
N TYR A 213 7.65 22.68 -18.88
CA TYR A 213 6.95 22.72 -17.58
C TYR A 213 7.75 23.31 -16.40
N LYS A 214 9.09 23.21 -16.43
CA LYS A 214 9.96 23.81 -15.40
C LYS A 214 9.86 25.34 -15.39
N ASP A 215 9.73 25.96 -16.55
CA ASP A 215 9.65 27.41 -16.68
C ASP A 215 8.29 27.94 -16.21
N LEU A 216 7.22 27.21 -16.52
CA LEU A 216 5.87 27.47 -15.99
C LEU A 216 5.85 27.43 -14.45
N LEU A 217 6.49 26.43 -13.85
CA LEU A 217 6.61 26.31 -12.39
C LEU A 217 7.41 27.45 -11.77
N ASN A 218 8.53 27.84 -12.40
CA ASN A 218 9.37 28.94 -11.94
C ASN A 218 8.68 30.31 -12.04
N LYS A 219 7.89 30.54 -13.10
CA LYS A 219 7.06 31.75 -13.25
C LYS A 219 6.01 31.84 -12.13
N SER A 220 5.30 30.75 -11.84
CA SER A 220 4.31 30.71 -10.75
C SER A 220 4.95 30.99 -9.37
N LYS A 221 6.09 30.37 -9.07
CA LYS A 221 6.84 30.62 -7.81
C LYS A 221 7.26 32.09 -7.66
N ARG A 222 7.70 32.75 -8.76
CA ARG A 222 8.06 34.16 -8.76
C ARG A 222 6.86 35.07 -8.48
N THR A 223 5.71 34.79 -9.08
CA THR A 223 4.47 35.54 -8.84
C THR A 223 3.99 35.39 -7.40
N ARG A 224 3.99 34.17 -6.84
CA ARG A 224 3.61 33.92 -5.44
C ARG A 224 4.54 34.64 -4.45
N LYS A 225 5.86 34.66 -4.72
CA LYS A 225 6.84 35.38 -3.88
C LYS A 225 6.70 36.90 -3.93
N ARG A 226 6.29 37.48 -5.07
CA ARG A 226 5.98 38.91 -5.19
C ARG A 226 4.72 39.31 -4.41
N ARG A 227 3.69 38.47 -4.45
CA ARG A 227 2.42 38.72 -3.74
C ARG A 227 2.57 38.64 -2.22
N GLY A 228 3.49 37.81 -1.71
CA GLY A 228 3.86 37.77 -0.29
C GLY A 228 4.73 38.94 0.20
N ARG A 229 5.36 39.70 -0.69
CA ARG A 229 6.20 40.87 -0.33
C ARG A 229 5.43 42.20 -0.35
N ALA A 230 4.27 42.24 -1.00
CA ALA A 230 3.41 43.43 -1.05
C ALA A 230 2.49 43.57 0.18
N ALA A 231 2.49 42.61 1.10
CA ALA A 231 1.63 42.60 2.30
C ALA A 231 2.38 42.82 3.62
N ALA A 232 3.67 43.17 3.58
CA ALA A 232 4.38 43.64 4.77
C ALA A 232 4.27 45.18 4.80
N PRO A 233 3.40 45.79 5.64
CA PRO A 233 3.50 47.22 5.85
C PRO A 233 4.88 47.49 6.45
N ALA A 234 5.63 48.38 5.82
CA ALA A 234 6.86 48.89 6.37
C ALA A 234 6.53 49.53 7.73
N LYS A 235 6.77 48.80 8.82
CA LYS A 235 6.74 49.35 10.18
C LYS A 235 7.89 50.36 10.27
N THR A 236 7.61 51.61 9.93
CA THR A 236 8.35 52.77 10.40
C THR A 236 8.38 52.70 11.92
N ARG A 237 9.55 52.40 12.49
CA ARG A 237 9.82 52.52 13.92
C ARG A 237 9.79 53.99 14.27
N GLN A 238 8.64 54.51 14.68
CA GLN A 238 8.54 55.82 15.33
C GLN A 238 8.67 55.61 16.84
N SER A 239 9.54 56.41 17.43
CA SER A 239 9.97 56.45 18.82
C SER A 239 8.82 56.82 19.77
N ALA A 240 8.54 55.97 20.76
CA ALA A 240 7.62 56.23 21.86
C ALA A 240 8.37 56.81 23.07
N LEU A 241 8.73 58.09 23.03
CA LEU A 241 9.41 58.78 24.15
C LEU A 241 8.84 60.17 24.48
N LEU A 242 7.55 60.43 24.22
CA LEU A 242 6.88 61.68 24.63
C LEU A 242 5.42 61.45 25.06
N ALA A 243 5.17 60.45 25.91
CA ALA A 243 3.82 60.23 26.48
C ALA A 243 3.75 60.41 28.00
N ASP A 244 4.82 60.89 28.64
CA ASP A 244 4.78 61.26 30.05
C ASP A 244 5.86 62.32 30.31
N LEU A 245 5.46 63.60 30.19
CA LEU A 245 6.02 64.82 30.80
C LEU A 245 5.15 66.02 30.41
#